data_AF-A0AAV2NZL1-F1
#
_entry.id   AF-A0AAV2NZL1-F1
#
_cell.length_a   1.000
_cell.length_b   1.000
_cell.length_c   1.000
_cell.angle_alpha   90.00
_cell.angle_beta   90.00
_cell.angle_gamma   90.00
#
_symmetry.space_group_name_H-M   'P 1'
#
loop_
_entity.id
_entity.type
_entity.pdbx_description
1 polymer ?
#
loop_
_entity_poly.entity_id
_entity_poly.type
_entity_poly.pdbx_seq_one_letter_code
_entity_poly.pdbx_strand_id
1 'polypeptide(L)'
;MAEIKKSEHIALCHRWEDYLQDRSLFGKRTIEAIRPKFSEWITRTHGSRNYYMSQLFTGHGSFGHFLFGIRKKRTDESCPHCGNDSDTVEHTLQTCPA
;
A
#
# COMPACT_ATOMS: atom_id res chain seq x y z
N MET A 1 -9.44 26.35 20.87
CA MET A 1 -9.07 26.07 19.46
C MET A 1 -8.33 24.74 19.27
N ALA A 2 -7.28 24.44 20.04
CA ALA A 2 -6.56 23.16 19.91
C ALA A 2 -7.45 21.93 20.21
N GLU A 3 -8.34 22.05 21.20
CA GLU A 3 -9.26 20.98 21.61
C GLU A 3 -10.32 20.68 20.53
N ILE A 4 -10.86 21.74 19.89
CA ILE A 4 -11.80 21.62 18.76
C ILE A 4 -11.13 20.90 17.58
N LYS A 5 -9.91 21.29 17.21
CA LYS A 5 -9.16 20.63 16.14
C LYS A 5 -8.92 19.15 16.42
N LYS A 6 -8.63 18.80 17.68
CA LYS A 6 -8.44 17.41 18.10
C LYS A 6 -9.74 16.60 17.98
N SER A 7 -10.87 17.14 18.43
CA SER A 7 -12.17 16.47 18.30
C SER A 7 -12.60 16.30 16.85
N GLU A 8 -12.36 17.30 16.00
CA GLU A 8 -12.66 17.22 14.56
C GLU A 8 -11.79 16.17 13.86
N HIS A 9 -10.51 16.09 14.22
CA HIS A 9 -9.60 15.07 13.67
C HIS A 9 -10.03 13.66 14.05
N ILE A 10 -10.44 13.43 15.30
CA ILE A 10 -10.97 12.14 15.76
C ILE A 10 -12.25 11.78 14.99
N ALA A 11 -13.19 12.72 14.87
CA ALA A 11 -14.43 12.50 14.13
C ALA A 11 -14.17 12.20 12.64
N LEU A 12 -13.18 12.86 12.03
CA LEU A 12 -12.76 12.57 10.66
C LEU A 12 -12.18 11.15 10.56
N CYS A 13 -11.33 10.74 11.49
CA CYS A 13 -10.74 9.40 11.49
C CYS A 13 -11.80 8.30 11.56
N HIS A 14 -12.77 8.43 12.47
CA HIS A 14 -13.86 7.46 12.59
C HIS A 14 -14.68 7.35 11.29
N ARG A 15 -15.02 8.47 10.65
CA ARG A 15 -15.73 8.43 9.36
C ARG A 15 -14.94 7.72 8.27
N TRP A 16 -13.62 7.89 8.25
CA TRP A 16 -12.77 7.17 7.31
C TRP A 16 -12.66 5.69 7.63
N GLU A 17 -12.55 5.31 8.90
CA GLU A 17 -12.55 3.90 9.31
C GLU A 17 -13.82 3.19 8.85
N ASP A 18 -14.98 3.83 9.03
CA ASP A 18 -16.28 3.33 8.57
C ASP A 18 -16.34 3.23 7.03
N TYR A 19 -15.94 4.29 6.33
CA TYR A 19 -15.92 4.32 4.86
C TYR A 19 -15.05 3.21 4.26
N LEU A 20 -13.87 2.98 4.85
CA LEU A 20 -12.91 1.97 4.38
C LEU A 20 -13.34 0.52 4.66
N GLN A 21 -14.44 0.30 5.40
CA GLN A 21 -15.04 -1.04 5.53
C GLN A 21 -15.65 -1.53 4.20
N ASP A 22 -16.04 -0.61 3.32
CA ASP A 22 -16.66 -0.96 2.05
C ASP A 22 -15.67 -1.68 1.11
N ARG A 23 -15.95 -2.95 0.84
CA ARG A 23 -15.15 -3.85 -0.01
C ARG A 23 -15.32 -3.57 -1.51
N SER A 24 -16.30 -2.74 -1.89
CA SER A 24 -16.54 -2.31 -3.27
C SER A 24 -15.61 -1.19 -3.72
N LEU A 25 -14.92 -0.54 -2.78
CA LEU A 25 -13.99 0.54 -3.08
C LEU A 25 -12.82 0.08 -3.96
N PHE A 26 -12.41 0.99 -4.84
CA PHE A 26 -11.19 0.84 -5.63
C PHE A 26 -9.95 0.93 -4.73
N GLY A 27 -8.81 0.42 -5.23
CA GLY A 27 -7.57 0.42 -4.47
C GLY A 27 -7.57 -0.58 -3.31
N LYS A 28 -8.23 -1.74 -3.49
CA LYS A 28 -8.37 -2.81 -2.50
C LYS A 28 -7.06 -3.11 -1.76
N ARG A 29 -5.94 -3.23 -2.49
CA ARG A 29 -4.61 -3.46 -1.91
C ARG A 29 -4.21 -2.39 -0.89
N THR A 30 -4.33 -1.11 -1.26
CA THR A 30 -4.04 0.02 -0.36
C THR A 30 -4.95 -0.02 0.87
N ILE A 31 -6.24 -0.29 0.67
CA ILE A 31 -7.24 -0.36 1.75
C ILE A 31 -6.91 -1.52 2.69
N GLU A 32 -6.64 -2.72 2.17
CA GLU A 32 -6.29 -3.90 2.95
C GLU A 32 -4.99 -3.72 3.73
N ALA A 33 -4.02 -3.00 3.17
CA ALA A 33 -2.75 -2.70 3.85
C ALA A 33 -2.90 -1.65 4.95
N ILE A 34 -3.68 -0.58 4.72
CA ILE A 34 -3.74 0.58 5.63
C ILE A 34 -4.87 0.44 6.66
N ARG A 35 -6.06 -0.01 6.26
CA ARG A 35 -7.26 -0.04 7.13
C ARG A 35 -7.02 -0.71 8.48
N PRO A 36 -6.36 -1.89 8.57
CA PRO A 36 -6.11 -2.53 9.86
C PRO A 36 -5.28 -1.69 10.83
N LYS A 37 -4.52 -0.73 10.30
CA LYS A 37 -3.59 0.15 11.03
C LYS A 37 -3.89 1.62 10.79
N PHE A 38 -5.14 1.96 10.45
CA PHE A 38 -5.48 3.29 9.96
C PHE A 38 -5.15 4.40 10.96
N SER A 39 -5.51 4.23 12.24
CA SER A 39 -5.27 5.23 13.28
C SER A 39 -3.76 5.43 13.55
N GLU A 40 -2.97 4.34 13.57
CA GLU A 40 -1.50 4.41 13.65
C GLU A 40 -0.90 5.10 12.41
N TRP A 41 -1.45 4.80 11.23
CA TRP A 41 -0.98 5.35 9.96
C TRP A 41 -1.25 6.84 9.80
N ILE A 42 -2.39 7.35 10.26
CA ILE A 42 -2.73 8.78 10.11
C ILE A 42 -2.03 9.66 11.17
N THR A 43 -1.70 9.09 12.33
CA THR A 43 -1.07 9.81 13.44
C THR A 43 0.47 9.80 13.39
N ARG A 44 1.07 9.00 12.49
CA ARG A 44 2.52 8.90 12.37
C ARG A 44 3.17 10.24 12.04
N THR A 45 4.29 10.51 12.68
CA THR A 45 5.08 11.74 12.49
C THR A 45 6.19 11.59 11.45
N HIS A 46 6.39 10.38 10.91
CA HIS A 46 7.43 10.04 9.96
C HIS A 46 6.89 9.25 8.75
N GLY A 47 7.74 9.03 7.74
CA GLY A 47 7.40 8.24 6.55
C GLY A 47 6.55 9.00 5.53
N SER A 48 7.04 10.13 5.00
CA SER A 48 6.33 10.85 3.93
C SER A 48 6.06 9.93 2.73
N ARG A 49 4.96 10.18 2.00
CA ARG A 49 4.58 9.37 0.83
C ARG A 49 5.67 9.50 -0.25
N ASN A 50 6.53 8.49 -0.34
CA ASN A 50 7.60 8.46 -1.33
C ASN A 50 7.22 7.56 -2.52
N TYR A 51 8.09 7.56 -3.54
CA TYR A 51 7.88 6.78 -4.75
C TYR A 51 7.66 5.30 -4.43
N TYR A 52 8.57 4.68 -3.66
CA TYR A 52 8.53 3.26 -3.33
C TYR A 52 7.29 2.86 -2.53
N MET A 53 6.88 3.66 -1.53
CA MET A 53 5.66 3.40 -0.77
C MET A 53 4.41 3.46 -1.65
N SER A 54 4.37 4.41 -2.60
CA SER A 54 3.24 4.49 -3.54
C SER A 54 3.18 3.25 -4.43
N GLN A 55 4.32 2.76 -4.93
CA GLN A 55 4.40 1.51 -5.69
C GLN A 55 3.97 0.30 -4.86
N LEU A 56 4.41 0.23 -3.61
CA LEU A 56 4.07 -0.84 -2.67
C LEU A 56 2.57 -0.96 -2.40
N PHE A 57 1.90 0.17 -2.11
CA PHE A 57 0.45 0.15 -1.83
C PHE A 57 -0.40 -0.12 -3.06
N THR A 58 0.07 0.32 -4.23
CA THR A 58 -0.67 0.11 -5.47
C THR A 58 -0.35 -1.24 -6.13
N GLY A 59 0.74 -1.89 -5.71
CA GLY A 59 1.24 -3.07 -6.43
C GLY A 59 1.78 -2.73 -7.81
N HIS A 60 2.03 -1.45 -8.09
CA HIS A 60 2.46 -0.96 -9.40
C HIS A 60 3.97 -0.71 -9.44
N GLY A 61 4.48 -0.33 -10.61
CA GLY A 61 5.80 0.28 -10.74
C GLY A 61 6.90 -0.69 -11.09
N SER A 62 7.80 -0.96 -10.14
CA SER A 62 9.06 -1.70 -10.36
C SER A 62 8.95 -3.22 -10.27
N PHE A 63 7.82 -3.71 -9.74
CA PHE A 63 7.56 -5.14 -9.55
C PHE A 63 7.38 -5.85 -10.90
N GLY A 64 8.11 -6.96 -11.08
CA GLY A 64 8.10 -7.75 -12.32
C GLY A 64 6.70 -8.21 -12.71
N HIS A 65 5.87 -8.64 -11.75
CA HIS A 65 4.49 -9.02 -11.98
C HIS A 65 3.68 -7.89 -12.66
N PHE A 66 3.78 -6.68 -12.14
CA PHE A 66 3.09 -5.52 -12.72
C PHE A 66 3.64 -5.16 -14.10
N LEU A 67 4.97 -5.07 -14.22
CA LEU A 67 5.65 -4.67 -15.47
C LEU A 67 5.35 -5.63 -16.61
N PHE A 68 5.38 -6.93 -16.34
CA PHE A 68 4.99 -7.97 -17.30
C PHE A 68 3.51 -7.85 -17.67
N GLY A 69 2.61 -7.68 -16.69
CA GLY A 69 1.18 -7.51 -16.93
C GLY A 69 0.82 -6.34 -17.85
N ILE A 70 1.54 -5.22 -17.75
CA ILE A 70 1.37 -4.06 -18.66
C ILE A 70 2.26 -4.13 -19.92
N ARG A 71 2.93 -5.25 -20.15
CA ARG A 71 3.83 -5.50 -21.29
C ARG A 71 4.96 -4.46 -21.41
N LYS A 72 5.52 -4.03 -20.29
CA LYS A 72 6.65 -3.09 -20.25
C LYS A 72 7.89 -3.74 -19.67
N LYS A 73 9.00 -3.63 -20.41
CA LYS A 73 10.38 -3.78 -19.91
C LYS A 73 10.74 -5.12 -19.22
N ARG A 74 9.88 -6.14 -19.26
CA ARG A 74 10.16 -7.50 -18.76
C ARG A 74 9.61 -8.56 -19.71
N THR A 75 10.33 -9.67 -19.82
CA THR A 75 9.97 -10.87 -20.60
C THR A 75 9.13 -11.85 -19.80
N ASP A 76 9.26 -11.81 -18.47
CA ASP A 76 8.56 -12.64 -17.50
C ASP A 76 8.34 -11.84 -16.20
N GLU A 77 7.59 -12.41 -15.28
CA GLU A 77 7.30 -11.79 -13.99
C GLU A 77 8.28 -12.17 -12.88
N SER A 78 9.34 -12.93 -13.15
CA SER A 78 10.19 -13.51 -12.10
C SER A 78 10.92 -12.46 -11.25
N CYS A 79 11.19 -12.80 -9.99
CA CYS A 79 11.94 -11.93 -9.09
C CYS A 79 13.42 -11.86 -9.50
N PRO A 80 13.96 -10.67 -9.80
CA PRO A 80 15.35 -10.54 -10.24
C PRO A 80 16.36 -10.82 -9.12
N HIS A 81 15.90 -10.85 -7.86
CA HIS A 81 16.75 -11.00 -6.70
C HIS A 81 16.92 -12.47 -6.27
N CYS A 82 15.86 -13.28 -6.38
CA CYS A 82 15.88 -14.66 -5.89
C CYS A 82 15.38 -15.71 -6.89
N GLY A 83 14.92 -15.28 -8.08
CA GLY A 83 14.44 -16.18 -9.13
C GLY A 83 13.05 -16.78 -8.88
N ASN A 84 12.31 -16.33 -7.87
CA ASN A 84 10.90 -16.75 -7.68
C ASN A 84 10.07 -16.43 -8.92
N ASP A 85 9.10 -17.29 -9.25
CA ASP A 85 8.33 -17.19 -10.49
C ASP A 85 7.60 -15.86 -10.66
N SER A 86 7.23 -15.19 -9.55
CA SER A 86 6.48 -13.93 -9.59
C SER A 86 7.01 -12.91 -8.59
N ASP A 87 7.45 -11.77 -9.11
CA ASP A 87 7.92 -10.58 -8.39
C ASP A 87 6.72 -9.71 -8.02
N THR A 88 5.91 -10.20 -7.07
CA THR A 88 4.82 -9.43 -6.45
C THR A 88 5.34 -8.65 -5.25
N VAL A 89 4.59 -7.64 -4.82
CA VAL A 89 4.94 -6.89 -3.60
C VAL A 89 4.95 -7.79 -2.36
N GLU A 90 3.99 -8.70 -2.25
CA GLU A 90 3.93 -9.73 -1.20
C GLU A 90 5.22 -10.53 -1.17
N HIS A 91 5.66 -11.01 -2.33
CA HIS A 91 6.92 -11.71 -2.46
C HIS A 91 8.09 -10.83 -2.01
N THR A 92 8.26 -9.63 -2.60
CA THR A 92 9.37 -8.73 -2.28
C THR A 92 9.45 -8.38 -0.80
N LEU A 93 8.32 -8.20 -0.10
CA LEU A 93 8.31 -7.77 1.30
C LEU A 93 8.35 -8.91 2.32
N GLN A 94 7.75 -10.05 2.01
CA GLN A 94 7.49 -11.10 3.01
C GLN A 94 8.30 -12.37 2.77
N THR A 95 8.76 -12.61 1.54
CA THR A 95 9.32 -13.91 1.14
C THR A 95 10.70 -13.79 0.51
N CYS A 96 10.99 -12.71 -0.21
CA CYS A 96 12.25 -12.53 -0.90
C CYS A 96 13.41 -12.46 0.11
N PRO A 97 14.48 -13.26 -0.05
CA PRO A 97 15.62 -13.30 0.86
C PRO A 97 16.61 -12.12 0.70
N ALA A 98 16.37 -11.21 -0.25
CA ALA A 98 17.27 -10.12 -0.60
C ALA A 98 17.13 -8.89 0.32
#